data_AF-A0A0Q3E2U7-F1
#
_entry.id   AF-A0A0Q3E2U7-F1
#
_cell.length_a   1.000
_cell.length_b   1.000
_cell.length_c   1.000
_cell.angle_alpha   90.00
_cell.angle_beta   90.00
_cell.angle_gamma   90.00
#
_symmetry.space_group_name_H-M   'P 1'
#
loop_
_entity.id
_entity.type
_entity.pdbx_description
1 polymer ?
#
loop_
_entity_poly.entity_id
_entity_poly.type
_entity_poly.pdbx_seq_one_letter_code
_entity_poly.pdbx_strand_id
1 'polypeptide(L)'
;MEAGARCSKKLRSAGADNNGEAPVAVTTTGAAEDVDGIDLISELPDELLGEIIYLLPIKEGARTSILAHRWCHLWRSVPLNLDCRKLGWPFQQRRDFVAGLVRGYLGPVHRFITGQVDWIVAPPPRNDWLMSPAFDRLQELSFVFQRPRSDLPWRTFRFSPTLRVLKLKRCNLHDDTTQ
;
A
#
# COMPACT_ATOMS: atom_id res chain seq x y z
N MET A 1 -29.27 -18.35 2.29
CA MET A 1 -29.59 -17.61 3.53
C MET A 1 -28.39 -16.72 3.81
N GLU A 2 -28.40 -15.52 3.23
CA GLU A 2 -28.69 -14.23 3.91
C GLU A 2 -27.64 -13.88 4.99
N ALA A 3 -27.08 -12.68 5.06
CA ALA A 3 -27.69 -11.39 4.82
C ALA A 3 -26.68 -10.34 4.31
N GLY A 4 -27.14 -9.50 3.37
CA GLY A 4 -26.47 -8.26 2.98
C GLY A 4 -27.05 -7.09 3.76
N ALA A 5 -26.21 -6.37 4.51
CA ALA A 5 -26.62 -5.17 5.22
C ALA A 5 -26.40 -3.92 4.36
N ARG A 6 -27.50 -3.36 3.86
CA ARG A 6 -27.59 -2.00 3.28
C ARG A 6 -27.40 -0.97 4.38
N CYS A 7 -26.61 0.07 4.13
CA CYS A 7 -26.60 1.28 4.95
C CYS A 7 -27.51 2.34 4.31
N SER A 8 -28.52 2.77 5.07
CA SER A 8 -29.67 3.56 4.64
C SER A 8 -29.36 5.05 4.47
N LYS A 9 -29.78 5.62 3.33
CA LYS A 9 -29.91 7.07 3.11
C LYS A 9 -31.09 7.59 3.92
N LYS A 10 -30.92 8.69 4.67
CA LYS A 10 -32.00 9.34 5.43
C LYS A 10 -32.31 10.70 4.81
N LEU A 11 -33.35 10.74 3.99
CA LEU A 11 -34.08 11.97 3.65
C LEU A 11 -35.04 12.30 4.79
N ARG A 12 -35.12 13.57 5.20
CA ARG A 12 -36.34 14.17 5.78
C ARG A 12 -36.48 15.61 5.28
N SER A 13 -37.68 15.92 4.80
CA SER A 13 -38.12 17.19 4.25
C SER A 13 -38.91 18.03 5.26
N ALA A 14 -38.84 19.35 5.04
CA ALA A 14 -39.87 20.39 5.17
C ALA A 14 -40.51 20.73 6.52
N GLY A 15 -40.39 22.01 6.87
CA GLY A 15 -41.33 22.81 7.66
C GLY A 15 -41.22 24.27 7.17
N ALA A 16 -42.33 24.84 6.72
CA ALA A 16 -42.49 26.23 6.25
C ALA A 16 -42.59 27.19 7.45
N ASP A 17 -42.31 28.51 7.36
CA ASP A 17 -43.27 29.53 6.92
C ASP A 17 -42.68 30.96 6.95
N ASN A 18 -43.15 31.81 6.02
CA ASN A 18 -43.50 33.25 6.11
C ASN A 18 -42.43 34.38 6.15
N ASN A 19 -42.33 35.16 5.05
CA ASN A 19 -42.99 36.48 4.83
C ASN A 19 -42.31 37.29 3.70
N GLY A 20 -43.10 37.98 2.88
CA GLY A 20 -42.70 38.55 1.59
C GLY A 20 -42.21 40.01 1.56
N GLU A 21 -41.63 40.37 0.41
CA GLU A 21 -41.75 41.66 -0.29
C GLU A 21 -41.15 41.52 -1.72
N ALA A 22 -41.69 42.26 -2.70
CA ALA A 22 -41.54 42.10 -4.15
C ALA A 22 -40.16 42.55 -4.75
N PRO A 23 -39.87 42.29 -6.05
CA PRO A 23 -38.52 42.18 -6.59
C PRO A 23 -37.95 43.50 -7.11
N VAL A 24 -36.63 43.71 -6.95
CA VAL A 24 -35.91 44.81 -7.61
C VAL A 24 -34.87 44.22 -8.54
N ALA A 25 -35.04 44.49 -9.84
CA ALA A 25 -34.15 44.05 -10.90
C ALA A 25 -32.75 44.63 -10.72
N VAL A 26 -31.76 43.76 -10.55
CA VAL A 26 -30.35 44.08 -10.81
C VAL A 26 -29.88 43.09 -11.86
N THR A 27 -29.87 43.55 -13.11
CA THR A 27 -29.04 42.98 -14.16
C THR A 27 -27.59 43.10 -13.72
N THR A 28 -27.00 42.01 -13.28
CA THR A 28 -25.55 41.82 -13.31
C THR A 28 -25.28 40.56 -14.08
N THR A 29 -25.04 40.78 -15.37
CA THR A 29 -24.19 39.94 -16.20
C THR A 29 -22.90 39.68 -15.44
N GLY A 30 -22.83 38.48 -14.90
CA GLY A 30 -21.64 37.88 -14.35
C GLY A 30 -21.90 36.40 -14.43
N ALA A 31 -21.52 35.80 -15.56
CA ALA A 31 -21.22 34.39 -15.59
C ALA A 31 -20.06 34.18 -14.61
N ALA A 32 -20.40 34.07 -13.32
CA ALA A 32 -19.62 33.30 -12.40
C ALA A 32 -19.79 31.87 -12.90
N GLU A 33 -18.95 31.51 -13.88
CA GLU A 33 -18.58 30.13 -14.04
C GLU A 33 -18.03 29.73 -12.68
N ASP A 34 -18.92 29.12 -11.91
CA ASP A 34 -18.58 28.25 -10.81
C ASP A 34 -17.65 27.23 -11.47
N VAL A 35 -16.35 27.48 -11.45
CA VAL A 35 -15.35 26.45 -11.71
C VAL A 35 -15.42 25.56 -10.49
N ASP A 36 -16.54 24.84 -10.39
CA ASP A 36 -16.76 23.71 -9.52
C ASP A 36 -15.49 22.88 -9.65
N GLY A 37 -14.79 22.72 -8.53
CA GLY A 37 -13.40 22.29 -8.51
C GLY A 37 -13.24 20.98 -9.27
N ILE A 38 -12.79 21.08 -10.52
CA ILE A 38 -12.71 19.94 -11.43
C ILE A 38 -11.81 18.89 -10.80
N ASP A 39 -12.35 17.71 -10.50
CA ASP A 39 -11.62 16.60 -9.92
C ASP A 39 -10.80 15.87 -11.00
N LEU A 40 -9.68 16.50 -11.38
CA LEU A 40 -8.74 16.00 -12.38
C LEU A 40 -8.10 14.66 -11.98
N ILE A 41 -8.05 14.36 -10.67
CA ILE A 41 -7.48 13.11 -10.17
C ILE A 41 -8.40 11.93 -10.51
N SER A 42 -9.71 12.13 -10.41
CA SER A 42 -10.70 11.12 -10.80
C SER A 42 -10.75 10.86 -12.31
N GLU A 43 -10.30 11.79 -13.15
CA GLU A 43 -10.22 11.63 -14.61
C GLU A 43 -9.02 10.80 -15.08
N LEU A 44 -8.01 10.58 -14.23
CA LEU A 44 -6.81 9.82 -14.61
C LEU A 44 -7.14 8.34 -14.91
N PRO A 45 -6.56 7.75 -15.98
CA PRO A 45 -6.63 6.31 -16.22
C PRO A 45 -6.11 5.48 -15.04
N ASP A 46 -6.61 4.26 -14.93
CA ASP A 46 -6.28 3.33 -13.85
C ASP A 46 -4.79 2.99 -13.79
N GLU A 47 -4.10 2.97 -14.93
CA GLU A 47 -2.65 2.78 -15.02
C GLU A 47 -1.89 3.89 -14.29
N LEU A 48 -2.29 5.15 -14.50
CA LEU A 48 -1.64 6.30 -13.85
C LEU A 48 -1.96 6.36 -12.36
N LEU A 49 -3.20 6.04 -11.99
CA LEU A 49 -3.56 5.89 -10.58
C LEU A 49 -2.75 4.78 -9.90
N GLY A 50 -2.54 3.67 -10.60
CA GLY A 50 -1.73 2.57 -10.13
C GLY A 50 -0.27 2.96 -9.92
N GLU A 51 0.32 3.72 -10.84
CA GLU A 51 1.66 4.28 -10.69
C GLU A 51 1.77 5.25 -9.50
N ILE A 52 0.77 6.13 -9.31
CA ILE A 52 0.73 7.01 -8.13
C ILE A 52 0.76 6.16 -6.86
N ILE A 53 -0.12 5.15 -6.77
CA ILE A 53 -0.17 4.25 -5.62
C ILE A 53 1.17 3.51 -5.42
N TYR A 54 1.79 3.03 -6.50
CA TYR A 54 3.08 2.32 -6.46
C TYR A 54 4.22 3.18 -5.90
N LEU A 55 4.21 4.48 -6.18
CA LEU A 55 5.21 5.43 -5.72
C LEU A 55 5.03 5.85 -4.26
N LEU A 56 3.83 5.67 -3.70
CA LEU A 56 3.54 6.03 -2.32
C LEU A 56 4.13 5.02 -1.32
N PRO A 57 4.58 5.48 -0.14
CA PRO A 57 4.82 4.57 0.98
C PRO A 57 3.55 3.77 1.29
N ILE A 58 3.70 2.51 1.68
CA ILE A 58 2.58 1.56 1.87
C ILE A 58 1.45 2.08 2.76
N LYS A 59 1.74 2.94 3.74
CA LYS A 59 0.73 3.60 4.59
C LYS A 59 -0.11 4.61 3.83
N GLU A 60 0.54 5.45 3.03
CA GLU A 60 -0.12 6.51 2.29
C GLU A 60 -0.89 5.90 1.11
N GLY A 61 -0.32 4.89 0.43
CA GLY A 61 -1.06 4.13 -0.58
C GLY A 61 -2.27 3.39 0.00
N ALA A 62 -2.19 2.83 1.21
CA ALA A 62 -3.37 2.28 1.86
C ALA A 62 -4.42 3.36 2.17
N ARG A 63 -4.00 4.58 2.54
CA ARG A 63 -4.91 5.70 2.81
C ARG A 63 -5.62 6.20 1.56
N THR A 64 -5.01 6.13 0.38
CA THR A 64 -5.69 6.55 -0.86
C THR A 64 -6.92 5.68 -1.16
N SER A 65 -7.05 4.49 -0.56
CA SER A 65 -8.23 3.63 -0.71
C SER A 65 -9.55 4.29 -0.26
N ILE A 66 -9.49 5.33 0.57
CA ILE A 66 -10.69 6.05 1.03
C ILE A 66 -11.17 7.14 0.05
N LEU A 67 -10.34 7.50 -0.94
CA LEU A 67 -10.65 8.59 -1.88
C LEU A 67 -11.81 8.24 -2.82
N ALA A 68 -11.79 7.03 -3.37
CA ALA A 68 -12.94 6.45 -4.08
C ALA A 68 -12.84 4.93 -4.14
N HIS A 69 -13.95 4.28 -4.48
CA HIS A 69 -14.00 2.82 -4.63
C HIS A 69 -12.96 2.29 -5.63
N ARG A 70 -12.69 3.06 -6.70
CA ARG A 70 -11.66 2.75 -7.71
C ARG A 70 -10.27 2.62 -7.10
N TRP A 71 -9.88 3.56 -6.23
CA TRP A 71 -8.60 3.55 -5.52
C TRP A 71 -8.46 2.36 -4.57
N CYS A 72 -9.54 1.93 -3.93
CA CYS A 72 -9.54 0.75 -3.07
C CYS A 72 -9.25 -0.54 -3.86
N HIS A 73 -9.84 -0.68 -5.06
CA HIS A 73 -9.56 -1.81 -5.94
C HIS A 73 -8.12 -1.79 -6.46
N LEU A 74 -7.66 -0.62 -6.92
CA LEU A 74 -6.30 -0.46 -7.43
C LEU A 74 -5.25 -0.75 -6.35
N TRP A 75 -5.45 -0.25 -5.13
CA TRP A 75 -4.56 -0.55 -3.99
C TRP A 75 -4.32 -2.06 -3.78
N ARG A 76 -5.34 -2.88 -4.05
CA ARG A 76 -5.27 -4.34 -3.86
C ARG A 76 -4.67 -5.07 -5.06
N SER A 77 -4.67 -4.47 -6.25
CA SER A 77 -4.20 -5.09 -7.49
C SER A 77 -2.79 -4.67 -7.90
N VAL A 78 -2.39 -3.44 -7.56
CA VAL A 78 -1.09 -2.91 -7.97
C VAL A 78 0.05 -3.54 -7.19
N PRO A 79 1.23 -3.71 -7.80
CA PRO A 79 2.37 -4.23 -7.09
C PRO A 79 2.77 -3.33 -5.91
N LEU A 80 3.20 -3.89 -4.78
CA LEU A 80 3.65 -3.08 -3.65
C LEU A 80 5.13 -2.72 -3.69
N ASN A 81 5.40 -1.50 -3.25
CA ASN A 81 6.73 -1.01 -2.86
C ASN A 81 6.80 -0.92 -1.33
N LEU A 82 7.33 -1.98 -0.72
CA LEU A 82 7.42 -2.11 0.73
C LEU A 82 8.82 -1.73 1.23
N ASP A 83 8.92 -0.52 1.78
CA ASP A 83 10.11 -0.06 2.50
C ASP A 83 9.84 0.05 4.00
N CYS A 84 10.19 -0.99 4.75
CA CYS A 84 9.96 -1.09 6.19
C CYS A 84 10.76 -0.06 7.01
N ARG A 85 11.74 0.62 6.41
CA ARG A 85 12.46 1.74 7.07
C ARG A 85 11.60 2.99 7.15
N LYS A 86 10.70 3.19 6.17
CA LYS A 86 9.82 4.37 6.08
C LYS A 86 8.56 4.25 6.94
N LEU A 87 8.33 3.10 7.55
CA LEU A 87 7.13 2.85 8.34
C LEU A 87 7.11 3.63 9.66
N GLY A 88 8.24 4.09 10.19
CA GLY A 88 8.29 4.78 11.49
C GLY A 88 7.74 3.94 12.66
N TRP A 89 7.55 2.64 12.44
CA TRP A 89 6.95 1.72 13.40
C TRP A 89 8.02 1.05 14.28
N PRO A 90 7.71 0.78 15.56
CA PRO A 90 8.48 -0.13 16.40
C PRO A 90 8.69 -1.49 15.74
N PHE A 91 9.69 -2.23 16.19
CA PHE A 91 10.08 -3.52 15.59
C PHE A 91 8.91 -4.54 15.56
N GLN A 92 8.12 -4.63 16.63
CA GLN A 92 7.00 -5.58 16.74
C GLN A 92 5.93 -5.30 15.69
N GLN A 93 5.52 -4.04 15.55
CA GLN A 93 4.52 -3.63 14.57
C GLN A 93 4.98 -3.88 13.13
N ARG A 94 6.27 -3.66 12.83
CA ARG A 94 6.82 -4.02 11.51
C ARG A 94 6.75 -5.52 11.25
N ARG A 95 7.01 -6.33 12.27
CA ARG A 95 6.90 -7.78 12.17
C ARG A 95 5.49 -8.26 11.93
N ASP A 96 4.57 -7.81 12.76
CA ASP A 96 3.19 -8.25 12.69
C ASP A 96 2.55 -7.75 11.39
N PHE A 97 2.98 -6.59 10.88
CA PHE A 97 2.62 -6.12 9.56
C PHE A 97 3.14 -7.01 8.42
N VAL A 98 4.43 -7.37 8.41
CA VAL A 98 4.97 -8.27 7.37
C VAL A 98 4.30 -9.64 7.44
N ALA A 99 4.05 -10.17 8.64
CA ALA A 99 3.30 -11.41 8.83
C ALA A 99 1.85 -11.29 8.31
N GLY A 100 1.18 -10.16 8.59
CA GLY A 100 -0.16 -9.87 8.09
C GLY A 100 -0.20 -9.72 6.57
N LEU A 101 0.79 -9.05 5.98
CA LEU A 101 0.95 -8.93 4.54
C LEU A 101 1.09 -10.30 3.89
N VAL A 102 1.96 -11.14 4.42
CA VAL A 102 2.20 -12.51 3.92
C VAL A 102 0.96 -13.38 3.97
N ARG A 103 0.10 -13.18 4.97
CA ARG A 103 -1.15 -13.94 5.16
C ARG A 103 -2.32 -13.41 4.36
N GLY A 104 -2.42 -12.09 4.19
CA GLY A 104 -3.64 -11.43 3.71
C GLY A 104 -3.47 -10.62 2.43
N TYR A 105 -2.25 -10.43 1.93
CA TYR A 105 -2.02 -9.67 0.71
C TYR A 105 -2.10 -10.57 -0.52
N LEU A 106 -2.98 -10.22 -1.44
CA LEU A 106 -3.29 -10.98 -2.65
C LEU A 106 -2.55 -10.46 -3.90
N GLY A 107 -1.80 -9.37 -3.77
CA GLY A 107 -1.07 -8.75 -4.89
C GLY A 107 0.43 -9.09 -4.91
N PRO A 108 1.13 -8.78 -6.02
CA PRO A 108 2.57 -8.95 -6.12
C PRO A 108 3.34 -7.87 -5.33
N VAL A 109 4.48 -8.21 -4.75
CA VAL A 109 5.43 -7.28 -4.15
C VAL A 109 6.63 -7.15 -5.08
N HIS A 110 6.86 -5.95 -5.61
CA HIS A 110 7.99 -5.70 -6.52
C HIS A 110 9.27 -5.27 -5.79
N ARG A 111 9.12 -4.56 -4.67
CA ARG A 111 10.25 -4.04 -3.92
C ARG A 111 10.04 -4.28 -2.44
N PHE A 112 11.00 -4.96 -1.82
CA PHE A 112 10.97 -5.28 -0.40
C PHE A 112 12.29 -4.89 0.27
N ILE A 113 12.21 -3.91 1.15
CA ILE A 113 13.33 -3.43 1.95
C ILE A 113 12.94 -3.60 3.41
N THR A 114 13.59 -4.56 4.07
CA THR A 114 13.28 -4.93 5.46
C THR A 114 13.64 -3.86 6.48
N GLY A 115 14.65 -3.04 6.18
CA GLY A 115 15.40 -2.35 7.24
C GLY A 115 16.23 -3.36 8.05
N GLN A 116 16.28 -3.21 9.38
CA GLN A 116 16.95 -4.17 10.26
C GLN A 116 16.28 -5.55 10.16
N VAL A 117 17.02 -6.61 9.83
CA VAL A 117 16.45 -7.93 9.47
C VAL A 117 16.34 -8.89 10.65
N ASP A 118 17.13 -8.70 11.70
CA ASP A 118 17.31 -9.68 12.77
C ASP A 118 16.00 -10.11 13.46
N TRP A 119 14.94 -9.27 13.42
CA TRP A 119 13.62 -9.60 13.95
C TRP A 119 12.75 -10.44 12.99
N ILE A 120 13.00 -10.37 11.69
CA ILE A 120 12.34 -11.19 10.67
C ILE A 120 12.86 -12.62 10.71
N VAL A 121 14.12 -12.79 11.14
CA VAL A 121 14.91 -14.02 10.97
C VAL A 121 15.13 -14.78 12.30
N ALA A 122 14.68 -14.24 13.43
CA ALA A 122 14.82 -14.87 14.76
C ALA A 122 13.73 -15.93 15.08
N PRO A 123 14.04 -16.86 16.01
CA PRO A 123 14.45 -18.24 15.72
C PRO A 123 13.31 -19.12 15.16
N PRO A 124 13.60 -20.35 14.69
CA PRO A 124 12.68 -21.22 13.94
C PRO A 124 11.29 -21.46 14.58
N PRO A 125 10.25 -21.74 13.76
CA PRO A 125 10.30 -22.03 12.32
C PRO A 125 9.99 -20.76 11.50
N ARG A 126 10.98 -19.95 11.10
CA ARG A 126 11.97 -20.10 10.02
C ARG A 126 11.46 -19.49 8.70
N ASN A 127 11.48 -18.17 8.56
CA ASN A 127 11.44 -17.45 7.27
C ASN A 127 10.37 -17.88 6.24
N ASP A 128 9.29 -18.57 6.64
CA ASP A 128 8.27 -19.12 5.73
C ASP A 128 7.57 -18.03 4.92
N TRP A 129 7.60 -16.80 5.44
CA TRP A 129 7.09 -15.64 4.74
C TRP A 129 7.81 -15.36 3.41
N LEU A 130 9.09 -15.75 3.25
CA LEU A 130 9.81 -15.69 1.97
C LEU A 130 9.23 -16.67 0.93
N MET A 131 8.48 -17.67 1.36
CA MET A 131 7.80 -18.60 0.47
C MET A 131 6.41 -18.10 0.04
N SER A 132 5.98 -16.95 0.53
CA SER A 132 4.69 -16.38 0.14
C SER A 132 4.69 -16.05 -1.36
N PRO A 133 3.62 -16.41 -2.10
CA PRO A 133 3.48 -16.09 -3.51
C PRO A 133 3.46 -14.58 -3.77
N ALA A 134 3.19 -13.77 -2.73
CA ALA A 134 3.31 -12.32 -2.79
C ALA A 134 4.70 -11.86 -3.27
N PHE A 135 5.76 -12.63 -3.04
CA PHE A 135 7.13 -12.28 -3.44
C PHE A 135 7.59 -12.90 -4.77
N ASP A 136 6.75 -13.65 -5.49
CA ASP A 136 7.21 -14.35 -6.71
C ASP A 136 7.70 -13.38 -7.81
N ARG A 137 7.17 -12.15 -7.85
CA ARG A 137 7.58 -11.07 -8.79
C ARG A 137 8.51 -10.03 -8.16
N LEU A 138 9.22 -10.39 -7.09
CA LEU A 138 10.12 -9.49 -6.40
C LEU A 138 11.31 -9.09 -7.28
N GLN A 139 11.48 -7.79 -7.52
CA GLN A 139 12.55 -7.23 -8.35
C GLN A 139 13.68 -6.63 -7.50
N GLU A 140 13.37 -6.01 -6.36
CA GLU A 140 14.38 -5.49 -5.45
C GLU A 140 14.19 -6.05 -4.05
N LEU A 141 15.25 -6.70 -3.54
CA LEU A 141 15.32 -7.22 -2.18
C LEU A 141 16.49 -6.58 -1.45
N SER A 142 16.23 -5.98 -0.29
CA SER A 142 17.28 -5.45 0.56
C SER A 142 17.17 -5.98 1.99
N PHE A 143 18.28 -6.56 2.46
CA PHE A 143 18.49 -7.00 3.82
C PHE A 143 19.61 -6.21 4.48
N VAL A 144 19.34 -5.65 5.66
CA VAL A 144 20.34 -5.02 6.53
C VAL A 144 20.29 -5.69 7.88
N PHE A 145 21.31 -6.47 8.23
CA PHE A 145 21.37 -7.16 9.52
C PHE A 145 21.90 -6.21 10.60
N GLN A 146 21.38 -6.32 11.82
CA GLN A 146 21.85 -5.49 12.93
C GLN A 146 23.13 -6.09 13.49
N ARG A 147 23.13 -7.41 13.74
CA ARG A 147 24.31 -8.17 14.13
C ARG A 147 25.23 -8.36 12.92
N PRO A 148 26.55 -8.15 13.08
CA PRO A 148 27.51 -8.53 12.07
C PRO A 148 27.51 -10.05 11.91
N ARG A 149 27.77 -10.53 10.68
CA ARG A 149 27.88 -11.96 10.35
C ARG A 149 26.57 -12.73 10.59
N SER A 150 25.42 -12.08 10.46
CA SER A 150 24.14 -12.80 10.47
C SER A 150 23.99 -13.64 9.22
N ASP A 151 23.50 -14.86 9.37
CA ASP A 151 23.22 -15.71 8.22
C ASP A 151 22.02 -15.18 7.45
N LEU A 152 22.11 -15.27 6.12
CA LEU A 152 20.96 -14.98 5.29
C LEU A 152 19.83 -15.97 5.59
N PRO A 153 18.57 -15.53 5.48
CA PRO A 153 17.47 -16.46 5.34
C PRO A 153 17.79 -17.51 4.27
N TRP A 154 17.79 -18.78 4.66
CA TRP A 154 17.73 -19.86 3.68
C TRP A 154 16.57 -19.55 2.72
N ARG A 155 16.79 -19.66 1.40
CA ARG A 155 15.84 -19.24 0.34
C ARG A 155 15.78 -17.75 -0.01
N THR A 156 16.70 -16.92 0.47
CA THR A 156 16.91 -15.56 -0.07
C THR A 156 17.01 -15.56 -1.60
N PHE A 157 17.63 -16.60 -2.17
CA PHE A 157 17.84 -16.75 -3.61
C PHE A 157 16.67 -17.39 -4.38
N ARG A 158 15.53 -17.71 -3.74
CA ARG A 158 14.35 -18.22 -4.46
C ARG A 158 13.90 -17.27 -5.57
N PHE A 159 14.05 -15.97 -5.34
CA PHE A 159 13.63 -14.93 -6.28
C PHE A 159 14.67 -14.63 -7.37
N SER A 160 15.77 -15.39 -7.47
CA SER A 160 16.84 -15.13 -8.44
C SER A 160 16.37 -14.93 -9.89
N PRO A 161 15.29 -15.57 -10.39
CA PRO A 161 14.82 -15.33 -11.77
C PRO A 161 14.15 -13.97 -11.98
N THR A 162 13.57 -13.38 -10.93
CA THR A 162 12.81 -12.12 -11.00
C THR A 162 13.56 -10.94 -10.39
N LEU A 163 14.56 -11.23 -9.55
CA LEU A 163 15.35 -10.24 -8.85
C LEU A 163 16.29 -9.50 -9.80
N ARG A 164 16.17 -8.17 -9.81
CA ARG A 164 17.04 -7.23 -10.53
C ARG A 164 18.06 -6.58 -9.62
N VAL A 165 17.73 -6.40 -8.34
CA VAL A 165 18.57 -5.72 -7.35
C VAL A 165 18.56 -6.51 -6.04
N LEU A 166 19.74 -6.96 -5.61
CA LEU A 166 19.96 -7.55 -4.29
C LEU A 166 20.91 -6.67 -3.47
N LYS A 167 20.47 -6.22 -2.30
CA LYS A 167 21.30 -5.43 -1.38
C LYS A 167 21.41 -6.13 -0.04
N LEU A 168 22.58 -6.69 0.23
CA LEU A 168 22.87 -7.36 1.48
C LEU A 168 23.90 -6.56 2.27
N LYS A 169 23.63 -6.31 3.56
CA LYS A 169 24.56 -5.61 4.46
C LYS A 169 24.71 -6.38 5.76
N ARG A 170 25.96 -6.57 6.20
CA ARG A 170 26.33 -7.23 7.47
C ARG A 170 25.92 -8.70 7.58
N CYS A 171 25.71 -9.39 6.46
CA CYS A 171 25.44 -10.83 6.44
C CYS A 171 26.68 -11.65 6.09
N ASN A 172 26.65 -12.94 6.43
CA ASN A 172 27.53 -13.94 5.84
C ASN A 172 26.90 -14.49 4.56
N LEU A 173 27.71 -14.58 3.51
CA LEU A 173 27.46 -15.44 2.36
C LEU A 173 28.31 -16.68 2.63
N HIS A 174 27.69 -17.77 3.07
CA HIS A 174 28.38 -19.05 3.12
C HIS A 174 28.46 -19.58 1.70
N ASP A 175 29.68 -19.75 1.20
CA ASP A 175 29.95 -20.33 -0.11
C ASP A 175 30.02 -21.83 0.09
N ASP A 176 28.87 -22.51 0.06
CA ASP A 176 28.79 -23.98 0.17
C ASP A 176 29.25 -24.65 -1.15
N THR A 177 30.42 -24.26 -1.68
CA THR A 177 31.06 -24.88 -2.85
C THR A 177 32.36 -25.61 -2.54
N THR A 178 32.67 -25.89 -1.27
CA THR A 178 33.75 -26.82 -0.91
C THR A 178 33.24 -27.96 -0.04
N GLN A 179 32.71 -29.00 -0.69
CA GLN A 179 32.95 -30.39 -0.30
C GLN A 179 32.64 -31.35 -1.45
#